data_AF-A0A958B6Q3-F1
#
_entry.id   AF-A0A958B6Q3-F1
#
_cell.length_a   1.000
_cell.length_b   1.000
_cell.length_c   1.000
_cell.angle_alpha   90.00
_cell.angle_beta   90.00
_cell.angle_gamma   90.00
#
_symmetry.space_group_name_H-M   'P 1'
#
loop_
_entity.id
_entity.type
_entity.pdbx_description
1 polymer ?
#
loop_
_entity_poly.entity_id
_entity_poly.type
_entity_poly.pdbx_seq_one_letter_code
_entity_poly.pdbx_strand_id
1 'polypeptide(L)'
;IEGYGYEVTQSQTTIDALPQAEEYCKASYPGKDKLYWYDSFPHPNDPSLASTHPHHKHIHPNIKRNRIPAPDLTFTAPNLPFLIEEVEQTLLSLS
;
A
#
# COMPACT_ATOMS: atom_id res chain seq x y z
N ILE A 1 -13.86 10.66 9.84
CA ILE A 1 -12.67 9.90 10.32
C ILE A 1 -11.63 10.11 9.25
N GLU A 2 -10.59 10.89 9.55
CA GLU A 2 -9.41 10.95 8.69
C GLU A 2 -8.63 9.65 8.95
N GLY A 3 -8.50 8.82 7.93
CA GLY A 3 -7.59 7.68 7.93
C GLY A 3 -6.30 8.09 7.24
N TYR A 4 -5.15 7.72 7.81
CA TYR A 4 -3.90 7.79 7.07
C TYR A 4 -3.68 6.43 6.39
N GLY A 5 -2.97 6.43 5.27
CA GLY A 5 -2.65 5.22 4.54
C GLY A 5 -1.44 5.40 3.65
N TYR A 6 -0.81 4.27 3.32
CA TYR A 6 0.31 4.19 2.41
C TYR A 6 -0.08 3.29 1.26
N GLU A 7 0.15 3.74 0.02
CA GLU A 7 -0.23 2.99 -1.17
C GLU A 7 1.00 2.75 -2.04
N VAL A 8 1.13 1.52 -2.52
CA VAL A 8 2.16 1.16 -3.51
C VAL A 8 1.49 0.81 -4.82
N THR A 9 1.90 1.52 -5.87
CA THR A 9 1.40 1.35 -7.22
C THR A 9 2.53 1.14 -8.22
N GLN A 10 2.28 0.35 -9.25
CA GLN A 10 3.17 0.20 -10.39
C GLN A 10 2.59 0.91 -11.61
N SER A 11 3.37 1.82 -12.21
CA SER A 11 3.03 2.39 -13.51
C SER A 11 3.60 1.52 -14.62
N GLN A 12 2.77 1.08 -15.55
CA GLN A 12 3.15 0.32 -16.75
C GLN A 12 3.65 1.23 -17.89
N THR A 13 4.11 2.43 -17.54
CA THR A 13 4.52 3.46 -18.49
C THR A 13 6.02 3.37 -18.75
N THR A 14 6.44 3.54 -20.00
CA THR A 14 7.87 3.66 -20.34
C THR A 14 8.42 5.04 -19.96
N ILE A 15 9.73 5.13 -19.75
CA ILE A 15 10.39 6.42 -19.41
C ILE A 15 10.09 7.50 -20.47
N ASP A 16 9.97 7.12 -21.74
CA ASP A 16 9.68 8.04 -22.84
C ASP A 16 8.21 8.50 -22.91
N ALA A 17 7.31 7.86 -22.14
CA ALA A 17 5.87 8.11 -22.15
C ALA A 17 5.32 8.48 -20.78
N LEU A 18 6.17 8.95 -19.85
CA LEU A 18 5.77 9.31 -18.48
C LEU A 18 4.59 10.29 -18.49
N PRO A 19 3.54 10.05 -17.67
CA PRO A 19 2.47 11.01 -17.52
C PRO A 19 3.00 12.32 -16.95
N GLN A 20 2.30 13.42 -17.22
CA GLN A 20 2.58 14.70 -16.56
C GLN A 20 2.45 14.53 -15.04
N ALA A 21 3.18 15.34 -14.26
CA ALA A 21 3.21 15.21 -12.81
C ALA A 21 1.80 15.25 -12.18
N GLU A 22 0.90 16.09 -12.72
CA GLU A 22 -0.48 16.21 -12.26
C GLU A 22 -1.28 14.93 -12.48
N GLU A 23 -0.99 14.17 -13.54
CA GLU A 23 -1.61 12.88 -13.80
C GLU A 23 -0.95 11.77 -12.98
N TYR A 24 0.38 11.77 -12.89
CA TYR A 24 1.15 10.82 -12.09
C TYR A 24 0.71 10.80 -10.62
N CYS A 25 0.46 12.00 -10.06
CA CYS A 25 0.04 12.19 -8.67
C CYS A 25 -1.43 11.83 -8.41
N LYS A 26 -2.24 11.50 -9.43
CA LYS A 26 -3.62 11.05 -9.21
C LYS A 26 -3.63 9.69 -8.51
N ALA A 27 -4.64 9.48 -7.68
CA ALA A 27 -4.89 8.21 -7.00
C ALA A 27 -5.16 7.04 -7.98
N SER A 28 -5.48 7.32 -9.24
CA SER A 28 -5.66 6.34 -10.31
C SER A 28 -5.50 7.00 -11.68
N TYR A 29 -4.89 6.31 -12.63
CA TYR A 29 -4.88 6.61 -14.07
C TYR A 29 -4.64 5.32 -14.88
N PRO A 30 -4.92 5.30 -16.20
CA PRO A 30 -4.71 4.11 -17.03
C PRO A 30 -3.26 3.61 -16.97
N GLY A 31 -3.07 2.33 -16.63
CA GLY A 31 -1.73 1.74 -16.49
C GLY A 31 -1.07 1.97 -15.13
N LYS A 32 -1.76 2.50 -14.12
CA LYS A 32 -1.30 2.51 -12.72
C LYS A 32 -2.01 1.43 -11.90
N ASP A 33 -1.32 0.32 -11.71
CA ASP A 33 -1.82 -0.84 -10.97
C ASP A 33 -1.58 -0.65 -9.46
N LYS A 34 -2.63 -0.78 -8.65
CA LYS A 34 -2.49 -0.84 -7.18
C LYS A 34 -1.98 -2.23 -6.79
N LEU A 35 -0.80 -2.30 -6.18
CA LEU A 35 -0.18 -3.56 -5.76
C LEU A 35 -0.63 -3.97 -4.36
N TYR A 36 -0.52 -3.05 -3.41
CA TYR A 36 -0.99 -3.18 -2.05
C TYR A 36 -1.16 -1.80 -1.40
N TRP A 37 -1.89 -1.72 -0.31
CA TRP A 37 -1.92 -0.53 0.53
C TRP A 37 -2.07 -0.88 2.01
N TYR A 38 -1.75 0.08 2.85
CA TYR A 38 -1.98 0.04 4.28
C TYR A 38 -2.96 1.15 4.64
N ASP A 39 -3.92 0.87 5.52
CA ASP A 39 -4.76 1.91 6.09
C ASP A 39 -5.14 1.60 7.55
N SER A 40 -5.69 2.61 8.21
CA SER A 40 -6.09 2.57 9.62
C SER A 40 -7.61 2.45 9.80
N PHE A 41 -8.35 2.05 8.77
CA PHE A 41 -9.82 1.99 8.85
C PHE A 41 -10.24 0.85 9.79
N PRO A 42 -11.19 1.07 10.72
CA PRO A 42 -11.56 0.05 11.69
C PRO A 42 -12.37 -1.10 11.06
N HIS A 43 -11.99 -2.33 11.40
CA HIS A 43 -12.70 -3.57 11.03
C HIS A 43 -13.13 -4.36 12.28
N PRO A 44 -14.13 -3.89 13.05
CA PRO A 44 -14.51 -4.51 14.31
C PRO A 44 -15.05 -5.95 14.18
N ASN A 45 -15.48 -6.33 12.97
CA ASN A 45 -16.00 -7.67 12.68
C ASN A 45 -14.94 -8.65 12.16
N ASP A 46 -13.67 -8.23 12.06
CA ASP A 46 -12.56 -9.07 11.62
C ASP A 46 -11.52 -9.22 12.75
N PRO A 47 -11.67 -10.25 13.61
CA PRO A 47 -10.77 -10.43 14.75
C PRO A 47 -9.33 -10.78 14.34
N SER A 48 -9.10 -11.20 13.08
CA SER A 48 -7.76 -11.54 12.60
C SER A 48 -6.83 -10.33 12.55
N LEU A 49 -7.39 -9.12 12.40
CA LEU A 49 -6.66 -7.86 12.30
C LEU A 49 -6.38 -7.20 13.67
N ALA A 50 -6.89 -7.76 14.76
CA ALA A 50 -6.79 -7.16 16.08
C ALA A 50 -5.34 -7.02 16.57
N SER A 51 -4.45 -7.91 16.13
CA SER A 51 -3.04 -7.94 16.54
C SER A 51 -2.24 -6.71 16.10
N THR A 52 -2.68 -6.03 15.04
CA THR A 52 -1.98 -4.86 14.47
C THR A 52 -2.87 -3.63 14.40
N HIS A 53 -4.02 -3.65 15.10
CA HIS A 53 -4.95 -2.53 15.12
C HIS A 53 -4.23 -1.24 15.54
N PRO A 54 -4.47 -0.12 14.82
CA PRO A 54 -5.43 0.08 13.73
C PRO A 54 -4.95 -0.30 12.32
N HIS A 55 -3.68 -0.65 12.13
CA HIS A 55 -3.12 -0.91 10.81
C HIS A 55 -3.50 -2.30 10.29
N HIS A 56 -3.75 -2.36 8.98
CA HIS A 56 -3.78 -3.61 8.24
C HIS A 56 -3.31 -3.37 6.80
N LYS A 57 -2.87 -4.45 6.15
CA LYS A 57 -2.42 -4.42 4.76
C LYS A 57 -3.49 -5.04 3.86
N HIS A 58 -3.71 -4.42 2.72
CA HIS A 58 -4.55 -4.90 1.65
C HIS A 58 -3.70 -5.51 0.54
N ILE A 59 -3.99 -6.75 0.15
CA ILE A 59 -3.19 -7.49 -0.84
C ILE A 59 -4.08 -8.21 -1.88
N HIS A 60 -3.56 -8.49 -3.07
CA HIS A 60 -4.26 -9.33 -4.05
C HIS A 60 -4.35 -10.81 -3.62
N PRO A 61 -5.31 -11.59 -4.14
CA PRO A 61 -6.42 -11.20 -5.02
C PRO A 61 -7.56 -10.51 -4.25
N ASN A 62 -8.47 -9.83 -4.98
CA ASN A 62 -9.61 -9.12 -4.41
C ASN A 62 -9.21 -8.13 -3.30
N ILE A 63 -8.22 -7.28 -3.63
CA ILE A 63 -7.50 -6.40 -2.71
C ILE A 63 -8.37 -5.57 -1.75
N LYS A 64 -9.59 -5.20 -2.15
CA LYS A 64 -10.54 -4.48 -1.25
C LYS A 64 -11.07 -5.32 -0.09
N ARG A 65 -11.00 -6.65 -0.18
CA ARG A 65 -11.54 -7.60 0.80
C ARG A 65 -10.49 -8.52 1.39
N ASN A 66 -9.30 -8.59 0.80
CA ASN A 66 -8.21 -9.42 1.30
C ASN A 66 -7.26 -8.56 2.13
N ARG A 67 -7.32 -8.76 3.44
CA ARG A 67 -6.66 -7.95 4.47
C ARG A 67 -5.82 -8.87 5.34
N ILE A 68 -4.63 -8.42 5.70
CA ILE A 68 -3.75 -9.14 6.63
C ILE A 68 -3.23 -8.18 7.71
N PRO A 69 -2.80 -8.72 8.87
CA PRO A 69 -2.12 -7.92 9.88
C PRO A 69 -0.90 -7.19 9.30
N ALA A 70 -0.63 -5.99 9.81
CA ALA A 70 0.52 -5.16 9.43
C ALA A 70 1.44 -4.92 10.64
N PRO A 71 2.21 -5.93 11.08
CA PRO A 71 2.99 -5.87 12.33
C PRO A 71 4.13 -4.84 12.29
N ASP A 72 4.60 -4.51 11.09
CA ASP A 72 5.75 -3.65 10.88
C ASP A 72 5.37 -2.16 10.76
N LEU A 73 4.08 -1.84 10.63
CA LEU A 73 3.60 -0.45 10.75
C LEU A 73 3.39 -0.07 12.21
N THR A 74 3.93 1.08 12.57
CA THR A 74 3.89 1.59 13.94
C THR A 74 3.48 3.06 13.99
N PHE A 75 3.04 3.50 15.17
CA PHE A 75 2.87 4.94 15.48
C PHE A 75 4.04 5.53 16.27
N THR A 76 4.95 4.68 16.75
CA THR A 76 6.04 5.07 17.65
C THR A 76 7.37 5.20 16.93
N ALA A 77 7.45 4.79 15.67
CA ALA A 77 8.61 4.95 14.81
C ALA A 77 8.20 5.36 13.38
N PRO A 78 9.10 5.97 12.59
CA PRO A 78 8.84 6.27 11.20
C PRO A 78 8.58 5.00 10.37
N ASN A 79 7.48 4.98 9.61
CA ASN A 79 7.13 3.85 8.74
C ASN A 79 7.85 3.87 7.39
N LEU A 80 8.41 5.02 6.98
CA LEU A 80 9.00 5.18 5.65
C LEU A 80 10.18 4.22 5.36
N PRO A 81 11.13 3.99 6.29
CA PRO A 81 12.20 3.02 6.05
C PRO A 81 11.69 1.61 5.78
N PHE A 82 10.72 1.13 6.56
CA PHE A 82 10.08 -0.17 6.34
C PHE A 82 9.41 -0.26 4.97
N LEU A 83 8.65 0.77 4.59
CA LEU A 83 7.95 0.79 3.29
C LEU A 83 8.93 0.75 2.11
N ILE A 84 10.07 1.43 2.22
CA ILE A 84 11.12 1.39 1.19
C ILE A 84 11.69 -0.02 1.07
N GLU A 85 12.08 -0.62 2.21
CA GLU A 85 12.63 -1.98 2.24
C GLU A 85 11.64 -3.01 1.68
N GLU A 86 10.36 -2.90 2.04
CA GLU A 86 9.33 -3.80 1.51
C GLU A 86 9.18 -3.69 -0.01
N VAL A 87 9.22 -2.47 -0.56
CA VAL A 87 9.17 -2.25 -2.02
C VAL A 87 10.39 -2.87 -2.69
N GLU A 88 11.59 -2.68 -2.13
CA GLU A 88 12.82 -3.26 -2.65
C GLU A 88 12.75 -4.80 -2.66
N GLN A 89 12.33 -5.42 -1.55
CA GLN A 89 12.22 -6.88 -1.41
C GLN A 89 11.08 -7.49 -2.24
N THR A 90 9.99 -6.75 -2.47
CA THR A 90 8.83 -7.31 -3.18
C THR A 90 8.95 -7.13 -4.69
N LEU A 91 9.56 -6.05 -5.16
CA LEU A 91 9.53 -5.65 -6.57
C LEU A 91 10.90 -5.66 -7.24
N LEU A 92 11.98 -5.48 -6.48
CA LEU A 92 13.33 -5.33 -7.05
C LEU A 92 14.24 -6.54 -6.79
N SER A 93 13.88 -7.45 -5.88
CA SER A 93 14.65 -8.69 -5.67
C SER A 93 14.18 -9.87 -6.52
N LEU A 94 13.26 -9.66 -7.46
CA LEU A 94 12.79 -10.65 -8.44
C LEU A 94 13.39 -10.44 -9.84
N SER A 95 14.42 -9.58 -9.98
CA SER A 95 15.13 -9.30 -11.24
C SER A 95 16.49 -9.97 -11.34
#